data_AF-A0A1T4R3K2-F1
#
_entry.id   AF-A0A1T4R3K2-F1
#
_cell.length_a   1.000
_cell.length_b   1.000
_cell.length_c   1.000
_cell.angle_alpha   90.00
_cell.angle_beta   90.00
_cell.angle_gamma   90.00
#
_symmetry.space_group_name_H-M   'P 1'
#
loop_
_entity.id
_entity.type
_entity.pdbx_description
1 polymer ?
#
loop_
_entity_poly.entity_id
_entity_poly.type
_entity_poly.pdbx_seq_one_letter_code
_entity_poly.pdbx_strand_id
1 'polypeptide(L)'
;MTYDVVALVGRAPGIRELTGAMVRAGRRLRVDDGGGGSVIRLCDDRGRTVLGIEAAQRVEVRDEVERLLGAETAARMPEPCWWVEARAAGSGEEAVAVAHRFADALVGELGGIVWSSRPALRRPAGWSGRSV
;
A
#
# COMPACT_ATOMS: atom_id res chain seq x y z
N MET A 1 -9.20 -13.64 4.01
CA MET A 1 -8.06 -12.93 4.64
C MET A 1 -7.55 -11.89 3.67
N THR A 2 -7.49 -10.65 4.12
CA THR A 2 -6.91 -9.51 3.39
C THR A 2 -5.38 -9.54 3.52
N TYR A 3 -4.70 -8.84 2.63
CA TYR A 3 -3.26 -8.65 2.65
C TYR A 3 -2.99 -7.16 2.79
N ASP A 4 -2.23 -6.77 3.81
CA ASP A 4 -2.03 -5.37 4.17
C ASP A 4 -0.59 -4.98 3.89
N VAL A 5 -0.42 -3.80 3.30
CA VAL A 5 0.86 -3.15 3.05
C VAL A 5 0.81 -1.78 3.70
N VAL A 6 1.81 -1.45 4.49
CA VAL A 6 1.91 -0.17 5.18
C VAL A 6 3.12 0.58 4.64
N ALA A 7 2.88 1.79 4.15
CA ALA A 7 3.93 2.74 3.83
C ALA A 7 4.13 3.68 5.04
N LEU A 8 5.33 3.62 5.62
CA LEU A 8 5.78 4.55 6.66
C LEU A 8 6.67 5.61 6.01
N VAL A 9 6.17 6.85 5.90
CA VAL A 9 6.81 7.92 5.12
C VAL A 9 7.14 9.14 5.99
N GLY A 10 8.18 9.89 5.60
CA GLY A 10 8.74 10.96 6.44
C GLY A 10 7.93 12.27 6.47
N ARG A 11 6.91 12.40 5.62
CA ARG A 11 6.06 13.59 5.51
C ARG A 11 4.63 13.23 5.12
N ALA A 12 3.67 14.08 5.48
CA ALA A 12 2.27 13.89 5.12
C ALA A 12 2.14 13.81 3.58
N PRO A 13 1.57 12.72 3.03
CA PRO A 13 1.34 12.63 1.60
C PRO A 13 0.23 13.60 1.18
N GLY A 14 0.50 14.41 0.16
CA GLY A 14 -0.50 15.26 -0.47
C GLY A 14 -1.29 14.52 -1.54
N ILE A 15 -2.29 15.18 -2.12
CA ILE A 15 -3.11 14.64 -3.22
C ILE A 15 -2.23 14.22 -4.40
N ARG A 16 -1.16 14.97 -4.69
CA ARG A 16 -0.23 14.68 -5.79
C ARG A 16 0.50 13.35 -5.58
N GLU A 17 1.07 13.14 -4.40
CA GLU A 17 1.81 11.92 -4.08
C GLU A 17 0.88 10.71 -4.00
N LEU A 18 -0.30 10.86 -3.37
CA LEU A 18 -1.32 9.80 -3.34
C LEU A 18 -1.77 9.42 -4.76
N THR A 19 -2.12 10.41 -5.59
CA THR A 19 -2.58 10.15 -6.96
C THR A 19 -1.47 9.58 -7.83
N GLY A 20 -0.23 10.06 -7.68
CA GLY A 20 0.94 9.50 -8.35
C GLY A 20 1.20 8.03 -7.99
N ALA A 21 1.02 7.67 -6.72
CA ALA A 21 1.11 6.30 -6.24
C ALA A 21 -0.04 5.43 -6.76
N MET A 22 -1.28 5.93 -6.76
CA MET A 22 -2.45 5.23 -7.33
C MET A 22 -2.28 4.93 -8.83
N VAL A 23 -1.77 5.90 -9.60
CA VAL A 23 -1.49 5.71 -11.03
C VAL A 23 -0.40 4.66 -11.27
N ARG A 24 0.64 4.63 -10.42
CA ARG A 24 1.70 3.60 -10.46
C ARG A 24 1.20 2.23 -10.02
N ALA A 25 0.22 2.18 -9.12
CA ALA A 25 -0.43 0.95 -8.70
C ALA A 25 -1.18 0.27 -9.86
N GLY A 26 -1.83 1.05 -10.72
CA GLY A 26 -2.40 0.56 -11.97
C GLY A 26 -3.19 1.62 -12.75
N ARG A 27 -2.70 1.99 -13.93
CA ARG A 27 -3.30 3.04 -14.78
C ARG A 27 -4.74 2.79 -15.25
N ARG A 28 -5.21 1.55 -15.19
CA ARG A 28 -6.57 1.15 -15.60
C ARG A 28 -7.54 1.03 -14.42
N LEU A 29 -7.04 1.14 -13.19
CA LEU A 29 -7.87 1.09 -12.00
C LEU A 29 -8.69 2.38 -11.89
N ARG A 30 -9.94 2.24 -11.47
CA ARG A 30 -10.86 3.35 -11.24
C ARG A 30 -10.86 3.72 -9.77
N VAL A 31 -10.99 5.00 -9.46
CA VAL A 31 -11.10 5.50 -8.08
C VAL A 31 -12.58 5.56 -7.69
N ASP A 32 -12.89 5.07 -6.50
CA ASP A 32 -14.20 5.12 -5.84
C ASP A 32 -13.99 5.53 -4.38
N ASP A 33 -14.72 6.55 -3.91
CA ASP A 33 -14.56 7.12 -2.56
C ASP A 33 -15.24 6.31 -1.45
N GLY A 34 -15.85 5.17 -1.81
CA GLY A 34 -16.49 4.26 -0.87
C GLY A 34 -17.72 4.84 -0.16
N GLY A 35 -18.21 6.02 -0.58
CA GLY A 35 -19.38 6.69 -0.02
C GLY A 35 -19.20 7.27 1.39
N GLY A 36 -17.98 7.30 1.94
CA GLY A 36 -17.74 7.71 3.33
C GLY A 36 -16.42 8.43 3.63
N GLY A 37 -15.56 8.67 2.62
CA GLY A 37 -14.37 9.53 2.71
C GLY A 37 -13.21 9.00 3.56
N SER A 38 -13.40 7.95 4.36
CA SER A 38 -12.33 7.37 5.20
C SER A 38 -11.41 6.40 4.43
N VAL A 39 -11.88 5.87 3.30
CA VAL A 39 -11.15 4.88 2.50
C VAL A 39 -11.32 5.20 1.03
N ILE A 40 -10.19 5.35 0.32
CA ILE A 40 -10.18 5.42 -1.14
C ILE A 40 -10.10 3.99 -1.68
N ARG A 41 -10.98 3.62 -2.61
CA ARG A 41 -10.96 2.31 -3.27
C ARG A 41 -10.43 2.44 -4.69
N LEU A 42 -9.50 1.56 -5.05
CA LEU A 42 -9.14 1.29 -6.43
C LEU A 42 -9.91 0.06 -6.90
N CYS A 43 -10.65 0.20 -8.00
CA CYS A 43 -11.53 -0.83 -8.54
C CYS A 43 -11.12 -1.25 -9.95
N ASP A 44 -11.44 -2.49 -10.31
CA ASP A 44 -11.29 -2.99 -11.68
C ASP A 44 -12.35 -2.41 -12.64
N ASP A 45 -12.29 -2.82 -13.91
CA ASP A 45 -13.23 -2.39 -14.95
C ASP A 45 -14.68 -2.80 -14.69
N ARG A 46 -14.88 -3.84 -13.87
CA ARG A 46 -16.18 -4.35 -13.39
C ARG A 46 -16.65 -3.67 -12.09
N GLY A 47 -15.89 -2.71 -11.56
CA GLY A 47 -16.22 -2.00 -10.33
C GLY A 47 -15.93 -2.79 -9.05
N ARG A 48 -15.19 -3.90 -9.13
CA ARG A 48 -14.81 -4.68 -7.95
C ARG A 48 -13.57 -4.06 -7.32
N THR A 49 -13.58 -3.89 -6.00
CA THR A 49 -12.43 -3.36 -5.27
C THR A 49 -11.22 -4.29 -5.40
N VAL A 50 -10.08 -3.70 -5.71
CA VAL A 50 -8.76 -4.34 -5.77
C VAL A 50 -7.92 -3.91 -4.57
N LEU A 51 -7.95 -2.62 -4.22
CA LEU A 51 -7.20 -2.03 -3.12
C LEU A 51 -8.06 -1.01 -2.36
N GLY A 52 -8.08 -1.07 -1.04
CA GLY A 52 -8.52 0.02 -0.18
C GLY A 52 -7.32 0.76 0.38
N ILE A 53 -7.35 2.08 0.40
CA ILE A 53 -6.29 2.95 0.92
C ILE A 53 -6.90 3.78 2.04
N GLU A 54 -6.38 3.64 3.25
CA GLU A 54 -6.81 4.42 4.40
C GLU A 54 -6.15 5.81 4.39
N ALA A 55 -6.82 6.78 5.03
CA ALA A 55 -6.27 8.13 5.18
C ALA A 55 -4.91 8.09 5.89
N ALA A 56 -3.99 8.95 5.46
CA ALA A 56 -2.68 9.04 6.09
C ALA A 56 -2.80 9.53 7.53
N GLN A 57 -2.16 8.84 8.48
CA GLN A 57 -2.18 9.18 9.90
C GLN A 57 -0.79 9.52 10.39
N ARG A 58 -0.66 10.58 11.20
CA ARG A 58 0.61 10.89 11.86
C ARG A 58 0.84 9.86 12.96
N VAL A 59 2.04 9.28 12.99
CA VAL A 59 2.46 8.40 14.08
C VAL A 59 2.92 9.27 15.25
N GLU A 60 2.20 9.20 16.36
CA GLU A 60 2.52 9.97 17.58
C GLU A 60 3.55 9.26 18.46
N VAL A 61 3.54 7.93 18.47
CA VAL A 61 4.36 7.11 19.37
C VAL A 61 4.97 5.94 18.60
N ARG A 62 6.31 5.81 18.65
CA ARG A 62 7.06 4.73 17.98
C ARG A 62 6.62 3.34 18.46
N ASP A 63 6.33 3.20 19.74
CA ASP A 63 5.91 1.92 20.36
C ASP A 63 4.68 1.31 19.69
N GLU A 64 3.81 2.13 19.09
CA GLU A 64 2.66 1.62 18.35
C GLU A 64 3.08 0.92 17.05
N VAL A 65 4.09 1.45 16.36
CA VAL A 65 4.69 0.79 15.19
C VAL A 65 5.39 -0.50 15.61
N GLU A 66 6.09 -0.50 16.74
CA GLU A 66 6.75 -1.70 17.26
C GLU A 66 5.74 -2.80 17.60
N ARG A 67 4.66 -2.44 18.30
CA ARG A 67 3.60 -3.37 18.70
C ARG A 67 2.86 -3.96 17.50
N LEU A 68 2.59 -3.14 16.47
CA LEU A 68 1.81 -3.56 15.30
C LEU A 68 2.65 -4.20 14.19
N LEU A 69 3.82 -3.65 13.89
CA LEU A 69 4.65 -4.01 12.72
C LEU A 69 5.99 -4.66 13.10
N GLY A 70 6.30 -4.75 14.39
CA GLY A 70 7.52 -5.35 14.92
C GLY A 70 8.67 -4.36 15.09
N ALA A 71 9.60 -4.73 15.98
CA ALA A 71 10.74 -3.90 16.36
C ALA A 71 11.68 -3.55 15.19
N GLU A 72 11.88 -4.45 14.22
CA GLU A 72 12.72 -4.16 13.05
C GLU A 72 12.14 -3.01 12.21
N THR A 73 10.82 -3.01 12.00
CA THR A 73 10.12 -1.95 11.27
C THR A 73 10.19 -0.64 12.04
N ALA A 74 9.92 -0.68 13.35
CA ALA A 74 9.97 0.50 14.21
C ALA A 74 11.38 1.12 14.31
N ALA A 75 12.44 0.30 14.25
CA ALA A 75 13.81 0.80 14.25
C ALA A 75 14.19 1.55 12.95
N ARG A 76 13.46 1.29 11.85
CA ARG A 76 13.75 1.84 10.52
C ARG A 76 12.77 2.92 10.07
N MET A 77 11.71 3.18 10.84
CA MET A 77 10.73 4.19 10.50
C MET A 77 11.37 5.60 10.48
N PRO A 78 10.90 6.51 9.61
CA PRO A 78 11.37 7.89 9.61
C PRO A 78 10.90 8.66 10.85
N GLU A 79 11.49 9.83 11.13
CA GLU A 79 11.00 10.78 12.14
C GLU A 79 10.99 12.20 11.57
N PRO A 80 9.82 12.89 11.50
CA PRO A 80 8.48 12.41 11.84
C PRO A 80 8.00 11.30 10.89
N CYS A 81 6.96 10.56 11.28
CA CYS A 81 6.41 9.45 10.49
C CYS A 81 4.91 9.61 10.22
N TRP A 82 4.52 9.22 9.01
CA TRP A 82 3.14 9.10 8.58
C TRP A 82 2.87 7.67 8.11
N TRP A 83 1.76 7.11 8.58
CA TRP A 83 1.26 5.78 8.27
C TRP A 83 0.22 5.85 7.16
N VAL A 84 0.42 5.08 6.09
CA VAL A 84 -0.59 4.87 5.04
C VAL A 84 -0.78 3.38 4.86
N GLU A 85 -1.98 2.89 5.18
CA GLU A 85 -2.34 1.49 5.01
C GLU A 85 -3.05 1.26 3.68
N ALA A 86 -2.59 0.23 2.96
CA ALA A 86 -3.16 -0.24 1.72
C ALA A 86 -3.57 -1.71 1.89
N ARG A 87 -4.88 -1.96 1.84
CA ARG A 87 -5.49 -3.28 2.05
C ARG A 87 -5.95 -3.88 0.74
N ALA A 88 -5.30 -4.95 0.30
CA ALA A 88 -5.74 -5.71 -0.85
C ALA A 88 -7.10 -6.39 -0.55
N ALA A 89 -8.01 -6.37 -1.52
CA ALA A 89 -9.35 -6.99 -1.39
C ALA A 89 -9.32 -8.52 -1.22
N GLY A 90 -8.14 -9.13 -1.20
CA GLY A 90 -7.88 -10.53 -0.93
C GLY A 90 -6.38 -10.83 -0.98
N SER A 91 -6.04 -12.12 -1.11
CA SER A 91 -4.65 -12.60 -1.24
C SER A 91 -4.29 -13.07 -2.66
N GLY A 92 -5.10 -12.68 -3.66
CA GLY A 92 -4.78 -12.92 -5.07
C GLY A 92 -3.55 -12.13 -5.50
N GLU A 93 -2.71 -12.73 -6.33
CA GLU A 93 -1.39 -12.18 -6.73
C GLU A 93 -1.49 -10.75 -7.28
N GLU A 94 -2.49 -10.46 -8.11
CA GLU A 94 -2.65 -9.11 -8.68
C GLU A 94 -3.01 -8.06 -7.63
N ALA A 95 -3.92 -8.36 -6.70
CA ALA A 95 -4.32 -7.41 -5.66
C ALA A 95 -3.16 -7.11 -4.70
N VAL A 96 -2.37 -8.14 -4.36
CA VAL A 96 -1.13 -8.01 -3.58
C VAL A 96 -0.11 -7.17 -4.34
N ALA A 97 0.08 -7.42 -5.64
CA ALA A 97 1.01 -6.66 -6.47
C ALA A 97 0.60 -5.18 -6.61
N VAL A 98 -0.70 -4.89 -6.72
CA VAL A 98 -1.24 -3.52 -6.72
C VAL A 98 -0.93 -2.81 -5.40
N ALA A 99 -1.11 -3.48 -4.25
CA ALA A 99 -0.81 -2.92 -2.93
C ALA A 99 0.68 -2.54 -2.78
N HIS A 100 1.58 -3.43 -3.20
CA HIS A 100 3.03 -3.17 -3.19
C HIS A 100 3.42 -2.04 -4.13
N ARG A 101 2.94 -2.05 -5.38
CA ARG A 101 3.23 -0.96 -6.34
C ARG A 101 2.78 0.40 -5.82
N PHE A 102 1.65 0.46 -5.12
CA PHE A 102 1.19 1.69 -4.46
C PHE A 102 2.16 2.12 -3.35
N ALA A 103 2.46 1.24 -2.41
CA ALA A 103 3.31 1.56 -1.25
C ALA A 103 4.74 1.91 -1.66
N ASP A 104 5.34 1.12 -2.56
CA ASP A 104 6.68 1.35 -3.11
C ASP A 104 6.76 2.69 -3.85
N ALA A 105 5.72 3.04 -4.61
CA ALA A 105 5.67 4.33 -5.29
C ALA A 105 5.61 5.49 -4.29
N LEU A 106 4.85 5.34 -3.21
CA LEU A 106 4.71 6.38 -2.19
C LEU A 106 6.02 6.56 -1.41
N VAL A 107 6.64 5.46 -0.98
CA VAL A 107 7.95 5.47 -0.31
C VAL A 107 9.06 5.97 -1.25
N GLY A 108 9.01 5.63 -2.54
CA GLY A 108 9.97 6.13 -3.52
C GLY A 108 9.93 7.66 -3.69
N GLU A 109 8.77 8.28 -3.52
CA GLU A 109 8.59 9.73 -3.63
C GLU A 109 8.85 10.46 -2.30
N LEU A 110 8.48 9.85 -1.17
CA LEU A 110 8.48 10.49 0.15
C LEU A 110 9.64 10.06 1.05
N GLY A 111 10.43 9.07 0.62
CA GLY A 111 11.31 8.32 1.49
C GLY A 111 10.55 7.46 2.51
N GLY A 112 11.26 6.61 3.23
CA GLY A 112 10.70 5.76 4.28
C GLY A 112 10.82 4.27 3.99
N ILE A 113 9.87 3.48 4.51
CA ILE A 113 9.89 2.02 4.41
C ILE A 113 8.50 1.43 4.15
N VAL A 114 8.50 0.26 3.52
CA VAL A 114 7.30 -0.55 3.32
C VAL A 114 7.34 -1.75 4.26
N TRP A 115 6.20 -2.01 4.91
CA TRP A 115 5.94 -3.24 5.63
C TRP A 115 4.77 -3.99 4.97
N SER A 116 4.73 -5.32 5.09
CA SER A 116 3.60 -6.12 4.61
C SER A 116 3.31 -7.30 5.52
N SER A 117 2.02 -7.64 5.69
CA SER A 117 1.56 -8.64 6.65
C SER A 117 2.03 -10.07 6.37
N ARG A 118 2.47 -10.34 5.15
CA ARG A 118 3.25 -11.54 4.77
C ARG A 118 4.32 -11.12 3.77
N PRO A 119 5.39 -11.89 3.58
CA PRO A 119 6.35 -11.62 2.52
C PRO A 119 5.63 -11.45 1.18
N ALA A 120 6.00 -10.43 0.41
CA ALA A 120 5.51 -10.28 -0.95
C ALA A 120 5.71 -11.61 -1.68
N LEU A 121 4.68 -12.08 -2.40
CA LEU A 121 4.82 -13.25 -3.26
C LEU A 121 5.91 -12.94 -4.27
N ARG A 122 7.12 -13.48 -4.04
CA ARG A 122 8.17 -13.45 -5.05
C ARG A 122 7.64 -14.24 -6.23
N ARG A 123 7.45 -13.58 -7.38
CA ARG A 123 7.30 -14.33 -8.64
C ARG A 123 8.55 -15.24 -8.74
N PRO A 124 8.40 -16.57 -8.83
CA PRO A 124 9.57 -17.42 -9.02
C PRO A 124 10.27 -16.96 -10.29
N ALA A 125 11.57 -16.69 -10.19
CA ALA A 125 12.41 -16.40 -11.33
C ALA A 125 12.33 -17.61 -12.28
N GLY A 126 11.56 -17.50 -13.37
CA GLY A 126 11.42 -18.58 -14.35
C GLY A 126 10.03 -18.79 -14.96
N TRP A 127 8.98 -18.06 -14.56
CA TRP A 127 7.68 -18.23 -15.24
C TRP A 127 7.68 -17.59 -16.64
N SER A 128 8.01 -18.40 -17.64
CA SER A 128 7.68 -18.17 -19.05
C SER A 128 6.29 -18.74 -19.31
N GLY A 129 5.27 -17.89 -19.21
CA GLY A 129 3.91 -18.26 -19.59
C GLY A 129 3.88 -18.58 -21.09
N ARG A 130 3.74 -19.87 -21.43
CA ARG A 130 3.34 -20.30 -22.77
C ARG A 130 1.85 -19.98 -22.93
N SER A 131 1.55 -19.12 -23.89
CA SER A 131 0.22 -18.99 -24.49
C SER A 131 -0.16 -20.30 -25.17
N VAL A 132 -1.38 -20.76 -24.90
CA VAL A 132 -2.19 -21.60 -25.79
C VAL A 132 -3.61 -21.08 -25.73
#